data_AF-A0A6V7IGK8-F1
#
_entry.id   AF-A0A6V7IGK8-F1
#
_cell.length_a   1.000
_cell.length_b   1.000
_cell.length_c   1.000
_cell.angle_alpha   90.00
_cell.angle_beta   90.00
_cell.angle_gamma   90.00
#
_symmetry.space_group_name_H-M   'P 1'
#
loop_
_entity.id
_entity.type
_entity.pdbx_description
1 polymer ?
#
loop_
_entity_poly.entity_id
_entity_poly.type
_entity_poly.pdbx_seq_one_letter_code
_entity_poly.pdbx_strand_id
1 'polypeptide(L)' 'IYCWEGAHSTSIDREAALEAACKLAEETSAQLVKASQGREPPHLLQIYGGKLRILSGQHQET' A
#
# COMPACT_ATOMS: atom_id res chain seq x y z
N ILE A 1 6.77 7.00 -2.76
CA ILE A 1 5.38 6.69 -2.38
C ILE A 1 5.19 5.18 -2.42
N TYR A 2 4.71 4.58 -1.33
CA TYR A 2 4.39 3.14 -1.28
C TYR A 2 2.88 2.95 -1.36
N CYS A 3 2.40 2.25 -2.38
CA CYS A 3 1.01 1.83 -2.49
C CYS A 3 0.92 0.36 -2.08
N TRP A 4 0.49 0.10 -0.84
CA TRP A 4 0.37 -1.26 -0.29
C TRP A 4 -1.06 -1.77 -0.39
N GLU A 5 -1.24 -2.95 -0.98
CA GLU A 5 -2.53 -3.58 -1.20
C GLU A 5 -2.72 -4.79 -0.26
N GLY A 6 -3.74 -4.72 0.60
CA GLY A 6 -4.11 -5.83 1.48
C GLY A 6 -4.71 -7.02 0.73
N ALA A 7 -4.53 -8.23 1.27
CA ALA A 7 -5.04 -9.45 0.64
C ALA A 7 -6.58 -9.46 0.50
N HIS A 8 -7.27 -8.75 1.40
CA HIS A 8 -8.73 -8.66 1.45
C HIS A 8 -9.29 -7.31 0.97
N SER A 9 -8.46 -6.40 0.44
CA SER A 9 -8.99 -5.14 -0.11
C SER A 9 -9.81 -5.38 -1.39
N THR A 10 -10.83 -4.55 -1.60
CA THR A 10 -11.68 -4.65 -2.80
C THR A 10 -10.99 -4.03 -4.03
N SER A 11 -11.53 -4.26 -5.23
CA SER A 11 -10.99 -3.61 -6.45
C SER A 11 -11.06 -2.09 -6.34
N ILE A 12 -12.16 -1.59 -5.78
CA ILE A 12 -12.42 -0.15 -5.61
C ILE A 12 -11.37 0.46 -4.68
N ASP A 13 -11.09 -0.17 -3.54
CA ASP A 13 -10.05 0.29 -2.60
C ASP A 13 -8.66 0.36 -3.26
N ARG A 14 -8.33 -0.66 -4.06
CA ARG A 14 -7.03 -0.76 -4.74
C ARG A 14 -6.89 0.31 -5.81
N GLU A 15 -7.93 0.54 -6.59
CA GLU A 15 -7.98 1.57 -7.62
C GLU A 15 -7.87 2.97 -7.01
N ALA A 16 -8.65 3.24 -5.95
CA ALA A 16 -8.60 4.51 -5.23
C ALA A 16 -7.23 4.77 -4.60
N ALA A 17 -6.63 3.76 -3.96
CA ALA A 17 -5.30 3.86 -3.38
C ALA A 17 -4.22 4.13 -4.45
N LEU A 18 -4.31 3.45 -5.60
CA LEU A 18 -3.37 3.63 -6.69
C LEU A 18 -3.50 5.03 -7.31
N GLU A 19 -4.71 5.52 -7.54
CA GLU A 19 -4.94 6.87 -8.08
C GLU A 19 -4.35 7.94 -7.14
N ALA A 20 -4.64 7.85 -5.84
CA ALA A 20 -4.09 8.77 -4.85
C ALA A 20 -2.55 8.71 -4.79
N ALA A 21 -1.98 7.51 -4.87
CA ALA A 21 -0.53 7.33 -4.84
C ALA A 21 0.16 7.88 -6.10
N CYS A 22 -0.47 7.74 -7.27
CA CYS A 22 0.01 8.34 -8.52
C CYS A 22 0.05 9.87 -8.44
N LYS A 23 -1.06 10.50 -8.05
CA LYS A 23 -1.14 11.96 -7.91
C LYS A 23 -0.05 12.49 -6.96
N LEU A 24 0.09 11.85 -5.80
CA LEU A 24 1.10 12.24 -4.81
C LEU A 24 2.53 12.04 -5.34
N ALA A 25 2.78 10.97 -6.10
CA ALA A 25 4.08 10.72 -6.70
C ALA A 25 4.45 11.79 -7.75
N GLU A 26 3.49 12.23 -8.55
CA GLU A 26 3.66 13.30 -9.54
C GLU A 26 3.94 14.65 -8.85
N GLU A 27 3.11 15.03 -7.87
CA GLU A 27 3.24 16.29 -7.11
C GLU A 27 4.59 16.40 -6.40
N THR A 28 5.09 15.28 -5.87
CA THR A 28 6.35 15.24 -5.12
C THR A 28 7.55 14.83 -5.95
N SER A 29 7.37 14.53 -7.25
CA SER A 29 8.39 13.92 -8.12
C SER A 29 9.07 12.69 -7.49
N ALA A 30 8.30 11.90 -6.73
CA ALA A 30 8.77 10.75 -6.00
C ALA A 30 8.52 9.44 -6.76
N GLN A 31 9.33 8.41 -6.48
CA GLN A 31 9.10 7.08 -7.05
C GLN A 31 7.87 6.42 -6.43
N LEU A 32 6.98 5.90 -7.26
CA LEU A 32 5.86 5.06 -6.84
C LEU A 32 6.30 3.59 -6.81
N VAL A 33 6.06 2.92 -5.69
CA VAL A 33 6.30 1.49 -5.54
C VAL A 33 5.02 0.80 -5.10
N LYS A 34 4.56 -0.15 -5.91
CA LYS A 34 3.46 -1.04 -5.55
C LYS A 34 3.97 -2.18 -4.67
N ALA A 35 3.23 -2.50 -3.63
CA ALA A 35 3.47 -3.65 -2.77
C ALA A 35 2.14 -4.35 -2.49
N SER A 36 2.17 -5.68 -2.36
CA SER A 36 1.00 -6.47 -2.00
C SER A 36 1.30 -7.27 -0.75
N GLN A 37 0.28 -7.54 0.05
CA GLN A 37 0.38 -8.35 1.26
C GLN A 37 1.10 -9.68 0.99
N GLY A 38 2.20 -9.93 1.72
CA GLY A 38 3.03 -11.13 1.59
C GLY A 38 4.03 -11.11 0.43
N ARG A 39 4.08 -10.02 -0.34
CA ARG A 39 5.07 -9.75 -1.40
C ARG A 39 5.68 -8.35 -1.24
N GLU A 40 5.91 -7.95 0.00
CA GLU A 40 6.51 -6.66 0.32
C GLU A 40 7.99 -6.62 -0.12
N PRO A 41 8.44 -5.56 -0.81
CA PRO A 41 9.84 -5.43 -1.18
C PRO A 41 10.72 -5.18 0.07
N PRO A 42 12.00 -5.60 0.04
CA PRO A 42 12.89 -5.50 1.21
C PRO A 42 13.00 -4.09 1.80
N HIS A 43 13.07 -3.06 0.96
CA HIS A 43 13.16 -1.67 1.40
C HIS A 43 11.89 -1.17 2.11
N LEU A 44 10.71 -1.76 1.84
CA LEU A 44 9.48 -1.46 2.58
C LEU A 44 9.56 -2.08 3.98
N LEU A 45 9.98 -3.36 4.07
CA LEU A 45 10.12 -4.07 5.34
C LEU A 45 11.14 -3.42 6.27
N GLN A 46 12.22 -2.86 5.73
CA GLN A 46 13.23 -2.13 6.51
C GLN A 46 12.65 -0.95 7.31
N ILE A 47 11.62 -0.28 6.79
CA ILE A 47 10.92 0.81 7.49
C ILE A 47 10.28 0.30 8.80
N TYR A 48 9.86 -0.96 8.82
CA TYR A 48 9.21 -1.63 9.96
C TYR A 48 10.16 -2.54 10.75
N GLY A 49 11.47 -2.30 10.70
CA GLY A 49 12.45 -3.13 11.41
C GLY A 49 12.53 -4.58 10.88
N GLY A 50 12.20 -4.78 9.60
CA GLY A 50 12.28 -6.05 8.90
C GLY A 50 11.00 -6.90 8.94
N LYS A 51 9.96 -6.50 9.67
CA LYS A 51 8.70 -7.26 9.74
C LYS A 51 7.48 -6.36 9.83
N LEU A 52 6.61 -6.46 8.84
CA LEU A 52 5.31 -5.82 8.83
C LEU A 52 4.29 -6.71 9.57
N ARG A 53 3.55 -6.15 10.54
CA ARG A 53 2.46 -6.86 11.21
C ARG A 53 1.15 -6.54 10.52
N ILE A 54 0.39 -7.57 10.19
CA ILE A 54 -0.91 -7.44 9.54
C ILE A 54 -1.98 -7.86 10.53
N LEU A 55 -2.97 -7.00 10.71
CA LEU A 55 -4.13 -7.28 11.54
C LEU A 55 -5.32 -7.55 10.63
N SER A 56 -6.07 -8.60 10.94
CA SER A 56 -7.30 -8.92 10.23
C SER A 56 -8.44 -8.04 10.75
N GLY A 57 -9.22 -7.48 9.82
CA GLY A 57 -10.42 -6.71 10.13
C GLY A 57 -11.24 -6.53 8.85
N GLN A 58 -12.55 -6.37 9.00
CA GLN A 58 -13.42 -6.00 7.87
C GLN A 58 -13.38 -4.48 7.70
N HIS A 59 -13.26 -4.02 6.46
CA HIS A 59 -13.50 -2.64 6.11
C HIS A 59 -14.98 -2.34 6.43
N GLN A 60 -15.25 -1.47 7.41
CA GLN A 60 -16.58 -0.93 7.63
C GLN A 60 -16.71 0.31 6.76
N GLU A 61 -17.50 0.19 5.69
CA GLU A 61 -17.99 1.37 4.96
C GLU A 61 -18.92 2.09 5.93
N THR A 62 -18.44 3.17 6.55
CA THR A 62 -19.23 4.00 7.49
C THR A 62 -19.48 5.36 6.87
#